data_AF-A0ABD2C3Y0-F1
#
_entry.id   AF-A0ABD2C3Y0-F1
#
_cell.length_a   1.000
_cell.length_b   1.000
_cell.length_c   1.000
_cell.angle_alpha   90.00
_cell.angle_beta   90.00
_cell.angle_gamma   90.00
#
_symmetry.space_group_name_H-M   'P 1'
#
loop_
_entity.id
_entity.type
_entity.pdbx_description
1 polymer ?
#
loop_
_entity_poly.entity_id
_entity_poly.type
_entity_poly.pdbx_seq_one_letter_code
_entity_poly.pdbx_strand_id
1 'polypeptide(L)'
;MMMRKSSLFALFTSYLLLGILSVLIVSNVVAERTRITQHGPSECPIKCMCYQKTVRCMFQKLNRVPRVPTNTTVLDVRFNNIAELRAGTFHGLKHLHTLLLNDNHIKHIPANAFEGAPNLRILYLYKNRIEDISANAFSHLPKLEQLYLHYNRLTDIGKGTFNNLPSLERLFLHNNMLQRLPADAFQNVGPMTRLRLDSNELVCDCNLLWLVERLEKRPTDEMAAICQYPNEMKGKPLTTMTSRDFHCS
;
A
#
# COMPACT_ATOMS: atom_id res chain seq x y z
N MET A 1 4.98 96.17 1.49
CA MET A 1 4.05 96.99 2.29
C MET A 1 2.86 96.11 2.63
N MET A 2 2.62 95.87 3.93
CA MET A 2 1.38 95.44 4.66
C MET A 2 0.29 94.61 3.93
N MET A 3 -0.48 93.69 4.52
CA MET A 3 -0.52 92.85 5.74
C MET A 3 -1.93 92.18 5.69
N ARG A 4 -2.02 90.86 5.97
CA ARG A 4 -3.09 90.14 6.75
C ARG A 4 -4.57 90.21 6.26
N LYS A 5 -5.48 89.23 6.44
CA LYS A 5 -5.57 87.99 7.27
C LYS A 5 -6.89 87.22 6.94
N SER A 6 -6.92 85.90 7.26
CA SER A 6 -8.05 85.07 7.81
C SER A 6 -9.31 84.78 6.96
N SER A 7 -10.02 83.64 7.01
CA SER A 7 -9.93 82.37 7.76
C SER A 7 -11.01 81.36 7.27
N LEU A 8 -10.65 80.07 7.29
CA LEU A 8 -11.37 78.85 7.74
C LEU A 8 -12.83 78.46 7.31
N PHE A 9 -12.90 77.25 6.71
CA PHE A 9 -13.61 76.00 7.12
C PHE A 9 -15.16 75.82 7.13
N ALA A 10 -15.52 74.58 6.75
CA ALA A 10 -16.70 73.73 7.07
C ALA A 10 -17.97 73.91 6.21
N LEU A 11 -18.35 72.96 5.33
CA LEU A 11 -19.01 71.64 5.54
C LEU A 11 -20.45 71.74 6.10
N PHE A 12 -21.47 71.37 5.30
CA PHE A 12 -22.42 70.24 5.52
C PHE A 12 -23.71 70.34 4.67
N THR A 13 -24.00 69.25 3.93
CA THR A 13 -25.32 68.63 3.61
C THR A 13 -26.47 69.37 2.93
N SER A 14 -26.97 68.80 1.82
CA SER A 14 -28.36 68.30 1.71
C SER A 14 -28.59 67.48 0.43
N TYR A 15 -29.21 66.32 0.59
CA TYR A 15 -29.67 65.36 -0.43
C TYR A 15 -30.91 65.82 -1.23
N LEU A 16 -30.99 65.48 -2.51
CA LEU A 16 -32.24 65.19 -3.27
C LEU A 16 -31.86 64.31 -4.48
N LEU A 17 -32.09 62.97 -4.47
CA LEU A 17 -33.27 62.25 -5.03
C LEU A 17 -33.59 62.74 -6.46
N LEU A 18 -33.67 61.96 -7.55
CA LEU A 18 -33.91 60.53 -7.83
C LEU A 18 -33.58 60.29 -9.32
N GLY A 19 -33.08 59.11 -9.68
CA GLY A 19 -32.95 58.68 -11.08
C GLY A 19 -32.33 57.29 -11.19
N ILE A 20 -33.16 56.26 -11.11
CA ILE A 20 -32.80 54.84 -11.02
C ILE A 20 -32.67 54.25 -12.45
N LEU A 21 -31.81 53.22 -12.56
CA LEU A 21 -31.75 52.13 -13.57
C LEU A 21 -31.07 52.40 -14.92
N SER A 22 -29.79 52.03 -14.99
CA SER A 22 -29.32 51.08 -16.01
C SER A 22 -28.14 50.25 -15.48
N VAL A 23 -28.16 48.97 -15.83
CA VAL A 23 -27.42 47.85 -15.26
C VAL A 23 -26.11 47.61 -16.03
N LEU A 24 -25.01 47.38 -15.28
CA LEU A 24 -23.79 46.55 -15.50
C LEU A 24 -23.24 46.42 -16.94
N ILE A 25 -21.96 46.63 -17.23
CA ILE A 25 -20.84 45.72 -16.88
C ILE A 25 -19.52 46.52 -16.86
N VAL A 26 -18.82 46.54 -15.72
CA VAL A 26 -17.37 46.82 -15.67
C VAL A 26 -16.72 45.51 -15.24
N SER A 27 -16.12 44.78 -16.18
CA SER A 27 -15.32 43.60 -15.88
C SER A 27 -13.95 44.03 -15.36
N ASN A 28 -13.88 44.31 -14.06
CA ASN A 28 -12.63 44.31 -13.29
C ASN A 28 -12.78 43.27 -12.18
N VAL A 29 -12.20 42.09 -12.38
CA VAL A 29 -12.00 41.11 -11.31
C VAL A 29 -10.51 40.78 -11.25
N VAL A 30 -9.81 41.56 -10.43
CA VAL A 30 -8.58 41.13 -9.75
C VAL A 30 -8.89 41.25 -8.26
N ALA A 31 -8.73 40.12 -7.55
CA ALA A 31 -8.93 39.82 -6.12
C ALA A 31 -9.96 38.68 -5.99
N GLU A 32 -9.73 37.55 -5.33
CA GLU A 32 -9.01 37.33 -4.08
C GLU A 32 -8.57 35.84 -4.04
N ARG A 33 -7.36 35.56 -3.59
CA ARG A 33 -6.86 34.18 -3.40
C ARG A 33 -7.41 33.62 -2.09
N THR A 34 -8.64 33.12 -2.09
CA THR A 34 -9.21 32.42 -0.93
C THR A 34 -8.59 31.02 -0.79
N ARG A 35 -7.72 30.84 0.22
CA ARG A 35 -7.42 29.51 0.78
C ARG A 35 -8.68 29.01 1.47
N ILE A 36 -9.48 28.26 0.74
CA ILE A 36 -10.54 27.44 1.31
C ILE A 36 -9.90 26.12 1.73
N THR A 37 -9.74 25.89 3.04
CA THR A 37 -9.54 24.55 3.59
C THR A 37 -10.84 23.76 3.46
N GLN A 38 -11.01 23.05 2.35
CA GLN A 38 -12.08 22.07 2.16
C GLN A 38 -11.47 20.70 1.84
N HIS A 39 -11.67 19.74 2.72
CA HIS A 39 -11.48 18.32 2.43
C HIS A 39 -12.63 17.85 1.51
N GLY A 40 -12.52 18.16 0.23
CA GLY A 40 -13.27 17.49 -0.83
C GLY A 40 -12.76 16.07 -1.08
N PRO A 41 -13.45 15.26 -1.91
CA PRO A 41 -12.89 14.01 -2.43
C PRO A 41 -11.54 14.34 -3.06
N SER A 42 -10.46 13.76 -2.53
CA SER A 42 -9.11 14.17 -2.90
C SER A 42 -8.94 14.12 -4.40
N GLU A 43 -8.63 15.28 -4.99
CA GLU A 43 -8.38 15.44 -6.42
C GLU A 43 -7.20 14.57 -6.87
N CYS A 44 -7.07 14.41 -8.20
CA CYS A 44 -5.95 13.67 -8.75
C CYS A 44 -4.61 14.31 -8.30
N PRO A 45 -3.65 13.54 -7.75
CA PRO A 45 -2.37 14.12 -7.36
C PRO A 45 -1.64 14.71 -8.56
N ILE A 46 -0.99 15.86 -8.38
CA ILE A 46 -0.33 16.63 -9.47
C ILE A 46 0.69 15.80 -10.28
N LYS A 47 1.36 14.86 -9.62
CA LYS A 47 2.35 13.96 -10.26
C LYS A 47 1.73 12.70 -10.87
N CYS A 48 0.42 12.54 -10.80
CA CYS A 48 -0.26 11.33 -11.18
C CYS A 48 -1.24 11.58 -12.33
N MET A 49 -1.55 10.51 -13.05
CA MET A 49 -2.63 10.47 -14.03
C MET A 49 -3.79 9.70 -13.43
N CYS A 50 -4.96 10.31 -13.41
CA CYS A 50 -6.19 9.66 -12.96
C CYS A 50 -7.13 9.48 -14.14
N TYR A 51 -7.54 8.24 -14.37
CA TYR A 51 -8.53 7.89 -15.39
C TYR A 51 -9.55 6.95 -14.77
N GLN A 52 -10.82 7.37 -14.79
CA GLN A 52 -11.92 6.70 -14.10
C GLN A 52 -11.59 6.48 -12.62
N LYS A 53 -11.40 5.22 -12.19
CA LYS A 53 -11.04 4.84 -10.82
C LYS A 53 -9.59 4.35 -10.69
N THR A 54 -8.78 4.54 -11.73
CA THR A 54 -7.37 4.16 -11.74
C THR A 54 -6.50 5.40 -11.53
N VAL A 55 -5.56 5.32 -10.59
CA VAL A 55 -4.56 6.35 -10.33
C VAL A 55 -3.17 5.79 -10.62
N ARG A 56 -2.46 6.39 -11.58
CA ARG A 56 -1.11 5.99 -11.99
C ARG A 56 -0.11 7.08 -11.67
N CYS A 57 0.93 6.73 -10.92
CA CYS A 57 1.95 7.63 -10.41
C CYS A 57 3.37 7.08 -10.67
N MET A 58 3.57 6.31 -11.74
CA MET A 58 4.85 5.64 -12.03
C MET A 58 5.93 6.63 -12.47
N PHE A 59 7.20 6.33 -12.14
CA PHE A 59 8.38 7.10 -12.57
C PHE A 59 8.39 8.58 -12.11
N GLN A 60 7.74 8.87 -10.98
CA GLN A 60 7.55 10.24 -10.47
C GLN A 60 8.55 10.66 -9.39
N LYS A 61 9.53 9.78 -9.10
CA LYS A 61 10.51 9.92 -8.01
C LYS A 61 9.82 10.17 -6.67
N LEU A 62 8.67 9.53 -6.44
CA LEU A 62 7.91 9.70 -5.20
C LEU A 62 8.63 8.98 -4.06
N ASN A 63 8.81 9.68 -2.94
CA ASN A 63 9.39 9.09 -1.73
C ASN A 63 8.31 8.54 -0.77
N ARG A 64 7.03 8.77 -1.08
CA ARG A 64 5.86 8.32 -0.32
C ARG A 64 4.66 8.13 -1.24
N VAL A 65 3.73 7.30 -0.85
CA VAL A 65 2.43 7.17 -1.54
C VAL A 65 1.66 8.49 -1.43
N PRO A 66 1.18 9.08 -2.55
CA PRO A 66 0.40 10.31 -2.51
C PRO A 66 -1.03 10.04 -2.00
N ARG A 67 -1.70 11.05 -1.46
CA ARG A 67 -3.14 10.96 -1.14
C ARG A 67 -3.94 10.92 -2.44
N VAL A 68 -4.78 9.92 -2.62
CA VAL A 68 -5.52 9.66 -3.88
C VAL A 68 -7.03 9.65 -3.65
N PRO A 69 -7.87 9.92 -4.67
CA PRO A 69 -9.33 9.83 -4.60
C PRO A 69 -9.83 8.58 -3.86
N THR A 70 -10.79 8.71 -2.96
CA THR A 70 -11.32 7.59 -2.14
C THR A 70 -12.06 6.53 -2.95
N ASN A 71 -12.51 6.88 -4.16
CA ASN A 71 -13.14 5.95 -5.11
C ASN A 71 -12.13 5.13 -5.93
N THR A 72 -10.82 5.31 -5.71
CA THR A 72 -9.75 4.60 -6.43
C THR A 72 -9.90 3.10 -6.25
N THR A 73 -9.92 2.37 -7.37
CA THR A 73 -9.94 0.89 -7.42
C THR A 73 -8.58 0.29 -7.72
N VAL A 74 -7.74 1.02 -8.46
CA VAL A 74 -6.38 0.61 -8.80
C VAL A 74 -5.42 1.76 -8.52
N LEU A 75 -4.44 1.52 -7.65
CA LEU A 75 -3.36 2.46 -7.36
C LEU A 75 -2.04 1.89 -7.85
N ASP A 76 -1.46 2.53 -8.86
CA ASP A 76 -0.17 2.16 -9.44
C ASP A 76 0.90 3.19 -9.06
N VAL A 77 1.77 2.83 -8.12
CA VAL A 77 2.88 3.66 -7.63
C VAL A 77 4.24 2.97 -7.86
N ARG A 78 4.31 2.06 -8.84
CA ARG A 78 5.55 1.35 -9.20
C ARG A 78 6.64 2.28 -9.70
N PHE A 79 7.89 1.83 -9.66
CA PHE A 79 9.05 2.56 -10.20
C PHE A 79 9.19 3.96 -9.56
N ASN A 80 9.14 3.99 -8.23
CA ASN A 80 9.35 5.20 -7.43
C ASN A 80 10.41 4.93 -6.35
N ASN A 81 10.61 5.91 -5.46
CA ASN A 81 11.61 5.86 -4.40
C ASN A 81 10.95 5.67 -3.02
N ILE A 82 9.79 5.02 -2.97
CA ILE A 82 9.02 4.87 -1.71
C ILE A 82 9.80 3.90 -0.81
N ALA A 83 10.21 4.39 0.36
CA ALA A 83 11.01 3.61 1.31
C ALA A 83 10.21 3.17 2.56
N GLU A 84 9.10 3.86 2.86
CA GLU A 84 8.31 3.66 4.07
C GLU A 84 6.82 3.63 3.75
N LEU A 85 6.09 2.73 4.41
CA LEU A 85 4.63 2.74 4.47
C LEU A 85 4.20 3.30 5.83
N ARG A 86 3.57 4.47 5.83
CA ARG A 86 3.14 5.13 7.09
C ARG A 86 1.74 4.69 7.46
N ALA A 87 1.45 4.65 8.76
CA ALA A 87 0.10 4.43 9.27
C ALA A 87 -0.90 5.41 8.63
N GLY A 88 -2.08 4.91 8.27
CA GLY A 88 -3.14 5.71 7.64
C GLY A 88 -2.90 6.08 6.16
N THR A 89 -1.82 5.63 5.52
CA THR A 89 -1.54 5.90 4.09
C THR A 89 -2.72 5.52 3.18
N PHE A 90 -3.41 4.42 3.50
CA PHE A 90 -4.53 3.89 2.72
C PHE A 90 -5.90 4.13 3.39
N HIS A 91 -5.96 5.04 4.36
CA HIS A 91 -7.19 5.31 5.09
C HIS A 91 -8.32 5.75 4.14
N GLY A 92 -9.48 5.10 4.26
CA GLY A 92 -10.67 5.43 3.48
C GLY A 92 -10.67 4.91 2.04
N LEU A 93 -9.65 4.18 1.59
CA LEU A 93 -9.59 3.57 0.25
C LEU A 93 -10.43 2.28 0.17
N LYS A 94 -11.69 2.36 0.57
CA LYS A 94 -12.62 1.22 0.66
C LYS A 94 -12.88 0.55 -0.69
N HIS A 95 -12.63 1.24 -1.80
CA HIS A 95 -12.84 0.69 -3.14
C HIS A 95 -11.56 0.13 -3.78
N LEU A 96 -10.41 0.19 -3.10
CA LEU A 96 -9.14 -0.27 -3.65
C LEU A 96 -9.12 -1.80 -3.73
N HIS A 97 -8.91 -2.33 -4.94
CA HIS A 97 -8.82 -3.77 -5.21
C HIS A 97 -7.39 -4.19 -5.58
N THR A 98 -6.65 -3.32 -6.27
CA THR A 98 -5.29 -3.61 -6.73
C THR A 98 -4.35 -2.49 -6.32
N LEU A 99 -3.27 -2.86 -5.62
CA LEU A 99 -2.22 -1.95 -5.20
C LEU A 99 -0.87 -2.43 -5.75
N LEU A 100 -0.24 -1.58 -6.56
CA LEU A 100 1.06 -1.87 -7.16
C LEU A 100 2.15 -1.00 -6.50
N LEU A 101 2.93 -1.61 -5.60
CA LEU A 101 4.05 -1.01 -4.87
C LEU A 101 5.41 -1.63 -5.26
N ASN A 102 5.44 -2.56 -6.22
CA ASN A 102 6.68 -3.17 -6.68
C ASN A 102 7.63 -2.17 -7.34
N ASP A 103 8.91 -2.54 -7.43
CA ASP A 103 9.98 -1.68 -7.95
C ASP A 103 10.06 -0.33 -7.20
N ASN A 104 10.13 -0.42 -5.86
CA ASN A 104 10.34 0.69 -4.93
C ASN A 104 11.52 0.37 -3.99
N HIS A 105 11.63 1.07 -2.85
CA HIS A 105 12.71 0.90 -1.88
C HIS A 105 12.20 0.55 -0.48
N ILE A 106 11.00 -0.05 -0.38
CA ILE A 106 10.36 -0.37 0.90
C ILE A 106 11.24 -1.37 1.65
N LYS A 107 11.57 -1.05 2.90
CA LYS A 107 12.39 -1.90 3.77
C LYS A 107 11.59 -2.68 4.82
N HIS A 108 10.54 -2.07 5.34
CA HIS A 108 9.75 -2.61 6.43
C HIS A 108 8.26 -2.49 6.10
N ILE A 109 7.49 -3.53 6.43
CA ILE A 109 6.03 -3.45 6.42
C ILE A 109 5.55 -3.42 7.87
N PRO A 110 5.10 -2.25 8.39
CA PRO A 110 4.66 -2.15 9.77
C PRO A 110 3.32 -2.85 10.00
N ALA A 111 2.99 -3.07 11.27
CA ALA A 111 1.66 -3.54 11.66
C ALA A 111 0.59 -2.61 11.10
N ASN A 112 -0.52 -3.19 10.63
CA ASN A 112 -1.66 -2.46 10.07
C ASN A 112 -1.31 -1.53 8.89
N ALA A 113 -0.21 -1.80 8.15
CA ALA A 113 0.25 -0.97 7.04
C ALA A 113 -0.83 -0.68 5.98
N PHE A 114 -1.79 -1.60 5.82
CA PHE A 114 -2.86 -1.54 4.82
C PHE A 114 -4.25 -1.28 5.42
N GLU A 115 -4.32 -0.79 6.65
CA GLU A 115 -5.57 -0.37 7.27
C GLU A 115 -6.29 0.68 6.40
N GLY A 116 -7.61 0.52 6.24
CA GLY A 116 -8.45 1.40 5.42
C GLY A 116 -8.70 0.92 3.99
N ALA A 117 -8.05 -0.16 3.54
CA ALA A 117 -8.27 -0.80 2.24
C ALA A 117 -8.82 -2.25 2.36
N PRO A 118 -9.97 -2.47 3.04
CA PRO A 118 -10.47 -3.82 3.37
C PRO A 118 -10.89 -4.66 2.16
N ASN A 119 -11.04 -4.06 0.99
CA ASN A 119 -11.43 -4.73 -0.25
C ASN A 119 -10.25 -5.02 -1.19
N LEU A 120 -9.00 -4.84 -0.71
CA LEU A 120 -7.82 -5.16 -1.49
C LEU A 120 -7.75 -6.66 -1.77
N ARG A 121 -7.59 -7.02 -3.05
CA ARG A 121 -7.53 -8.40 -3.55
C ARG A 121 -6.14 -8.77 -4.04
N ILE A 122 -5.41 -7.81 -4.61
CA ILE A 122 -4.10 -8.04 -5.23
C ILE A 122 -3.11 -6.99 -4.72
N LEU A 123 -2.03 -7.46 -4.11
CA LEU A 123 -0.97 -6.62 -3.57
C LEU A 123 0.39 -7.02 -4.15
N TYR A 124 0.99 -6.09 -4.91
CA TYR A 124 2.32 -6.25 -5.46
C TYR A 124 3.36 -5.49 -4.64
N LEU A 125 4.27 -6.23 -3.99
CA LEU A 125 5.38 -5.71 -3.19
C LEU A 125 6.74 -6.26 -3.65
N TYR A 126 6.77 -7.03 -4.73
CA TYR A 126 7.97 -7.65 -5.26
C TYR A 126 9.01 -6.62 -5.73
N LYS A 127 10.28 -7.01 -5.84
CA LYS A 127 11.38 -6.07 -6.22
C LYS A 127 11.40 -4.82 -5.34
N ASN A 128 11.29 -5.00 -4.03
CA ASN A 128 11.59 -3.97 -3.04
C ASN A 128 12.87 -4.38 -2.28
N ARG A 129 13.05 -3.88 -1.05
CA ARG A 129 14.17 -4.22 -0.17
C ARG A 129 13.62 -4.69 1.18
N ILE A 130 12.47 -5.37 1.17
CA ILE A 130 11.76 -5.71 2.40
C ILE A 130 12.58 -6.74 3.16
N GLU A 131 13.01 -6.37 4.36
CA GLU A 131 13.83 -7.19 5.28
C GLU A 131 12.94 -7.82 6.36
N ASP A 132 11.90 -7.10 6.81
CA ASP A 132 10.95 -7.59 7.81
C ASP A 132 9.51 -7.14 7.56
N ILE A 133 8.59 -7.96 8.09
CA ILE A 133 7.16 -7.73 8.09
C ILE A 133 6.68 -7.91 9.53
N SER A 134 6.04 -6.88 10.07
CA SER A 134 5.50 -6.93 11.43
C SER A 134 4.34 -7.92 11.53
N ALA A 135 4.13 -8.49 12.72
CA ALA A 135 2.92 -9.26 13.01
C ALA A 135 1.66 -8.45 12.67
N ASN A 136 0.65 -9.11 12.10
CA ASN A 136 -0.61 -8.51 11.70
C ASN A 136 -0.53 -7.39 10.63
N ALA A 137 0.60 -7.26 9.92
CA ALA A 137 0.76 -6.28 8.84
C ALA A 137 -0.36 -6.32 7.79
N PHE A 138 -0.87 -7.52 7.48
CA PHE A 138 -1.92 -7.76 6.50
C PHE A 138 -3.30 -8.07 7.11
N SER A 139 -3.46 -8.01 8.43
CA SER A 139 -4.67 -8.48 9.15
C SER A 139 -5.98 -7.77 8.76
N HIS A 140 -5.88 -6.56 8.19
CA HIS A 140 -7.03 -5.78 7.71
C HIS A 140 -7.44 -6.11 6.26
N LEU A 141 -6.88 -7.16 5.66
CA LEU A 141 -7.09 -7.52 4.26
C LEU A 141 -7.81 -8.88 4.11
N PRO A 142 -9.05 -9.05 4.62
CA PRO A 142 -9.73 -10.34 4.62
C PRO A 142 -10.04 -10.87 3.22
N LYS A 143 -10.07 -9.99 2.21
CA LYS A 143 -10.32 -10.31 0.79
C LYS A 143 -9.05 -10.46 -0.05
N LEU A 144 -7.86 -10.42 0.56
CA LEU A 144 -6.62 -10.54 -0.18
C LEU A 144 -6.49 -11.95 -0.76
N GLU A 145 -6.42 -12.03 -2.09
CA GLU A 145 -6.31 -13.28 -2.84
C GLU A 145 -4.87 -13.55 -3.28
N GLN A 146 -4.12 -12.47 -3.56
CA GLN A 146 -2.81 -12.55 -4.18
C GLN A 146 -1.82 -11.60 -3.52
N LEU A 147 -0.73 -12.18 -2.99
CA LEU A 147 0.34 -11.45 -2.36
C LEU A 147 1.68 -11.78 -3.01
N TYR A 148 2.31 -10.76 -3.58
CA TYR A 148 3.60 -10.88 -4.27
C TYR A 148 4.70 -10.21 -3.45
N LEU A 149 5.55 -11.03 -2.82
CA LEU A 149 6.69 -10.61 -1.99
C LEU A 149 8.05 -11.10 -2.52
N HIS A 150 8.06 -11.80 -3.64
CA HIS A 150 9.27 -12.30 -4.30
C HIS A 150 10.28 -11.19 -4.69
N TYR A 151 11.56 -11.53 -4.84
CA TYR A 151 12.64 -10.55 -5.06
C TYR A 151 12.67 -9.46 -3.98
N ASN A 152 12.70 -9.88 -2.72
CA ASN A 152 12.94 -9.01 -1.56
C ASN A 152 14.12 -9.55 -0.76
N ARG A 153 14.22 -9.19 0.52
CA ARG A 153 15.33 -9.55 1.41
C ARG A 153 14.86 -10.19 2.70
N LEU A 154 13.71 -10.87 2.67
CA LEU A 154 13.15 -11.52 3.85
C LEU A 154 14.04 -12.68 4.27
N THR A 155 14.48 -12.70 5.53
CA THR A 155 15.23 -13.83 6.11
C THR A 155 14.33 -14.79 6.87
N ASP A 156 13.23 -14.28 7.43
CA ASP A 156 12.32 -15.03 8.29
C ASP A 156 10.88 -14.54 8.11
N ILE A 157 9.93 -15.43 8.42
CA ILE A 157 8.52 -15.08 8.61
C ILE A 157 8.20 -15.22 10.10
N GLY A 158 7.93 -14.08 10.76
CA GLY A 158 7.60 -14.07 12.17
C GLY A 158 6.17 -14.55 12.47
N LYS A 159 5.92 -14.90 13.73
CA LYS A 159 4.59 -15.22 14.24
C LYS A 159 3.57 -14.15 13.86
N GLY A 160 2.41 -14.59 13.38
CA GLY A 160 1.30 -13.73 13.00
C GLY A 160 1.52 -12.85 11.76
N THR A 161 2.59 -13.04 10.99
CA THR A 161 2.86 -12.23 9.79
C THR A 161 1.71 -12.28 8.78
N PHE A 162 1.18 -13.46 8.49
CA PHE A 162 0.13 -13.67 7.50
C PHE A 162 -1.24 -13.98 8.12
N ASN A 163 -1.45 -13.69 9.41
CA ASN A 163 -2.70 -14.03 10.08
C ASN A 163 -3.92 -13.35 9.44
N ASN A 164 -5.05 -14.06 9.49
CA ASN A 164 -6.37 -13.57 9.06
C ASN A 164 -6.46 -13.18 7.59
N LEU A 165 -5.90 -14.02 6.71
CA LEU A 165 -6.01 -13.90 5.26
C LEU A 165 -6.82 -15.07 4.67
N PRO A 166 -8.13 -15.21 5.02
CA PRO A 166 -8.92 -16.41 4.68
C PRO A 166 -9.15 -16.59 3.18
N SER A 167 -9.04 -15.52 2.39
CA SER A 167 -9.16 -15.58 0.93
C SER A 167 -7.83 -15.78 0.20
N LEU A 168 -6.70 -15.91 0.91
CA LEU A 168 -5.39 -15.99 0.25
C LEU A 168 -5.23 -17.29 -0.54
N GLU A 169 -5.08 -17.14 -1.85
CA GLU A 169 -4.90 -18.25 -2.79
C GLU A 169 -3.46 -18.33 -3.29
N ARG A 170 -2.82 -17.18 -3.52
CA ARG A 170 -1.50 -17.09 -4.14
C ARG A 170 -0.54 -16.30 -3.29
N LEU A 171 0.53 -16.96 -2.87
CA LEU A 171 1.61 -16.35 -2.10
C LEU A 171 2.95 -16.60 -2.78
N PHE A 172 3.60 -15.53 -3.21
CA PHE A 172 4.90 -15.60 -3.90
C PHE A 172 5.99 -15.02 -3.01
N LEU A 173 6.84 -15.90 -2.48
CA LEU A 173 7.97 -15.58 -1.59
C LEU A 173 9.34 -16.00 -2.16
N HIS A 174 9.37 -16.61 -3.35
CA HIS A 174 10.60 -17.00 -4.05
C HIS A 174 11.59 -15.82 -4.24
N ASN A 175 12.89 -16.11 -4.38
CA ASN A 175 13.94 -15.08 -4.42
C ASN A 175 13.90 -14.16 -3.19
N ASN A 176 13.95 -14.77 -2.01
CA ASN A 176 14.24 -14.14 -0.73
C ASN A 176 15.36 -14.97 -0.05
N MET A 177 15.58 -14.79 1.25
CA MET A 177 16.58 -15.51 2.05
C MET A 177 15.90 -16.31 3.18
N LEU A 178 14.66 -16.76 2.94
CA LEU A 178 13.86 -17.43 3.97
C LEU A 178 14.48 -18.76 4.37
N GLN A 179 14.65 -18.95 5.68
CA GLN A 179 15.07 -20.24 6.22
C GLN A 179 13.91 -21.04 6.80
N ARG A 180 12.96 -20.37 7.48
CA ARG A 180 11.86 -21.03 8.20
C ARG A 180 10.51 -20.39 7.91
N LEU A 181 9.46 -21.19 7.99
CA LEU A 181 8.07 -20.76 7.88
C LEU A 181 7.25 -21.40 9.01
N PRO A 182 7.25 -20.82 10.22
CA PRO A 182 6.56 -21.42 11.36
C PRO A 182 5.04 -21.41 11.16
N ALA A 183 4.36 -22.46 11.64
CA ALA A 183 2.90 -22.61 11.48
C ALA A 183 2.09 -21.45 12.08
N ASP A 184 2.58 -20.85 13.16
CA ASP A 184 1.93 -19.74 13.86
C ASP A 184 2.03 -18.40 13.11
N ALA A 185 2.74 -18.34 11.98
CA ALA A 185 2.68 -17.24 11.03
C ALA A 185 1.44 -17.28 10.12
N PHE A 186 0.75 -18.43 10.03
CA PHE A 186 -0.28 -18.72 9.04
C PHE A 186 -1.66 -19.06 9.66
N GLN A 187 -2.04 -18.41 10.76
CA GLN A 187 -3.34 -18.67 11.39
C GLN A 187 -4.49 -18.09 10.56
N ASN A 188 -5.52 -18.90 10.30
CA ASN A 188 -6.68 -18.52 9.47
C ASN A 188 -6.29 -17.97 8.09
N VAL A 189 -5.34 -18.64 7.44
CA VAL A 189 -4.92 -18.33 6.07
C VAL A 189 -5.63 -19.24 5.10
N GLY A 190 -6.07 -18.66 3.98
CA GLY A 190 -6.87 -19.27 2.93
C GLY A 190 -6.22 -20.50 2.29
N PRO A 191 -6.85 -21.06 1.24
CA PRO A 191 -6.47 -22.36 0.70
C PRO A 191 -5.04 -22.43 0.15
N MET A 192 -4.36 -21.29 -0.09
CA MET A 192 -2.97 -21.21 -0.57
C MET A 192 -2.69 -22.25 -1.66
N THR A 193 -3.52 -22.25 -2.71
CA THR A 193 -3.44 -23.21 -3.82
C THR A 193 -2.14 -23.08 -4.60
N ARG A 194 -1.50 -21.90 -4.55
CA ARG A 194 -0.22 -21.62 -5.19
C ARG A 194 0.74 -20.92 -4.23
N LEU A 195 1.79 -21.61 -3.86
CA LEU A 195 2.84 -21.10 -2.98
C LEU A 195 4.21 -21.28 -3.65
N ARG A 196 4.94 -20.18 -3.81
CA ARG A 196 6.31 -20.23 -4.33
C ARG A 196 7.31 -19.80 -3.28
N LEU A 197 8.14 -20.74 -2.86
CA LEU A 197 9.24 -20.61 -1.89
C LEU A 197 10.59 -21.00 -2.49
N ASP A 198 10.63 -21.43 -3.75
CA ASP A 198 11.89 -21.72 -4.46
C ASP A 198 12.87 -20.54 -4.41
N SER A 199 14.16 -20.80 -4.60
CA SER A 199 15.20 -19.74 -4.50
C SER A 199 15.15 -19.01 -3.14
N ASN A 200 15.10 -19.78 -2.06
CA ASN A 200 15.30 -19.37 -0.66
C ASN A 200 16.29 -20.34 0.01
N GLU A 201 16.59 -20.13 1.29
CA GLU A 201 17.52 -20.94 2.09
C GLU A 201 16.79 -21.93 3.02
N LEU A 202 15.70 -22.54 2.53
CA LEU A 202 14.78 -23.32 3.36
C LEU A 202 15.47 -24.43 4.15
N VAL A 203 15.28 -24.40 5.47
CA VAL A 203 15.61 -25.47 6.40
C VAL A 203 14.36 -26.33 6.56
N CYS A 204 14.44 -27.57 6.06
CA CYS A 204 13.34 -28.52 6.05
C CYS A 204 13.34 -29.37 7.31
N ASP A 205 13.02 -28.72 8.44
CA ASP A 205 12.87 -29.34 9.76
C ASP A 205 11.39 -29.32 10.22
N CYS A 206 11.12 -29.57 11.50
CA CYS A 206 9.75 -29.56 12.03
C CYS A 206 9.00 -28.22 11.85
N ASN A 207 9.68 -27.09 11.66
CA ASN A 207 9.01 -25.80 11.43
C ASN A 207 8.27 -25.78 10.09
N LEU A 208 8.67 -26.61 9.13
CA LEU A 208 8.04 -26.71 7.82
C LEU A 208 7.06 -27.90 7.70
N LEU A 209 6.99 -28.75 8.74
CA LEU A 209 6.17 -29.96 8.77
C LEU A 209 4.69 -29.69 8.43
N TRP A 210 4.10 -28.66 9.03
CA TRP A 210 2.69 -28.30 8.79
C TRP A 210 2.36 -28.07 7.30
N LEU A 211 3.34 -27.56 6.53
CA LEU A 211 3.16 -27.27 5.12
C LEU A 211 3.16 -28.55 4.29
N VAL A 212 4.01 -29.51 4.67
CA VAL A 212 4.07 -30.83 4.04
C VAL A 212 2.82 -31.65 4.38
N GLU A 213 2.37 -31.65 5.63
CA GLU A 213 1.11 -32.28 6.02
C GLU A 213 -0.09 -31.70 5.25
N ARG A 214 -0.06 -30.40 4.97
CA ARG A 214 -1.08 -29.73 4.16
C ARG A 214 -1.02 -30.17 2.70
N LEU A 215 0.17 -30.30 2.12
CA LEU A 215 0.37 -30.84 0.77
C LEU A 215 -0.11 -32.28 0.64
N GLU A 216 0.19 -33.13 1.62
CA GLU A 216 -0.24 -34.53 1.62
C GLU A 216 -1.77 -34.64 1.57
N LYS A 217 -2.48 -33.75 2.28
CA LYS A 217 -3.94 -33.66 2.25
C LYS A 217 -4.49 -33.05 0.97
N ARG A 218 -3.73 -32.17 0.31
CA ARG A 218 -4.15 -31.43 -0.89
C ARG A 218 -2.97 -31.29 -1.86
N PRO A 219 -2.66 -32.36 -2.63
CA PRO A 219 -1.57 -32.33 -3.59
C PRO A 219 -1.80 -31.25 -4.64
N THR A 220 -0.73 -30.56 -5.04
CA THR A 220 -0.78 -29.52 -6.06
C THR A 220 0.59 -29.39 -6.73
N ASP A 221 0.59 -29.28 -8.06
CA ASP A 221 1.79 -28.99 -8.86
C ASP A 221 2.13 -27.49 -8.87
N GLU A 222 1.25 -26.65 -8.33
CA GLU A 222 1.42 -25.20 -8.27
C GLU A 222 2.27 -24.75 -7.08
N MET A 223 2.80 -25.69 -6.28
CA MET A 223 3.71 -25.38 -5.19
C MET A 223 5.16 -25.65 -5.57
N ALA A 224 6.00 -24.63 -5.43
CA ALA A 224 7.42 -24.70 -5.73
C ALA A 224 8.24 -24.36 -4.49
N ALA A 225 8.89 -25.35 -3.89
CA ALA A 225 9.73 -25.19 -2.71
C ALA A 225 10.83 -26.27 -2.72
N ILE A 226 12.09 -25.85 -2.54
CA ILE A 226 13.26 -26.73 -2.60
C ILE A 226 14.04 -26.55 -1.30
N CYS A 227 14.33 -27.65 -0.62
CA CYS A 227 15.12 -27.63 0.61
C CYS A 227 16.57 -27.27 0.33
N GLN A 228 17.17 -26.44 1.17
CA GLN A 228 18.61 -26.20 1.18
C GLN A 228 19.31 -26.92 2.34
N TYR A 229 18.58 -27.14 3.43
CA TYR A 229 19.04 -27.86 4.61
C TYR A 229 17.95 -28.80 5.14
N PRO A 230 18.30 -29.84 5.91
CA PRO A 230 19.66 -30.33 6.14
C PRO A 230 20.29 -30.93 4.85
N ASN A 231 21.57 -31.30 4.88
CA ASN A 231 22.32 -31.70 3.68
C ASN A 231 21.69 -32.90 2.95
N GLU A 232 21.05 -33.80 3.69
CA GLU A 232 20.38 -35.00 3.18
C GLU A 232 19.12 -34.67 2.35
N MET A 233 18.55 -33.48 2.58
CA MET A 233 17.36 -32.97 1.90
C MET A 233 17.70 -31.89 0.86
N LYS A 234 18.95 -31.44 0.79
CA LYS A 234 19.38 -30.38 -0.10
C LYS A 234 19.06 -30.68 -1.56
N GLY A 235 18.42 -29.73 -2.24
CA GLY A 235 18.01 -29.83 -3.63
C GLY A 235 16.72 -30.65 -3.88
N LYS A 236 16.15 -31.27 -2.85
CA LYS A 236 14.89 -32.02 -3.00
C LYS A 236 13.68 -31.09 -2.95
N PRO A 237 12.71 -31.23 -3.88
CA PRO A 237 11.43 -30.54 -3.78
C PRO A 237 10.62 -31.02 -2.56
N LEU A 238 9.83 -30.13 -1.94
CA LEU A 238 8.91 -30.53 -0.86
C LEU A 238 7.89 -31.58 -1.30
N THR A 239 7.46 -31.55 -2.57
CA THR A 239 6.46 -32.47 -3.12
C THR A 239 6.95 -33.91 -3.28
N THR A 240 8.27 -34.15 -3.18
CA THR A 240 8.85 -35.49 -3.27
C THR A 240 9.13 -36.13 -1.92
N MET A 241 8.70 -35.50 -0.82
CA MET A 241 8.99 -35.92 0.56
C MET A 241 7.70 -36.03 1.35
N THR A 242 7.78 -36.68 2.51
CA THR A 242 6.65 -36.97 3.39
C THR A 242 6.82 -36.29 4.74
N SER A 243 5.73 -36.16 5.49
CA SER A 243 5.73 -35.63 6.86
C SER A 243 6.73 -36.33 7.80
N ARG A 244 7.05 -37.60 7.55
CA ARG A 244 8.01 -38.39 8.35
C ARG A 244 9.46 -37.94 8.19
N ASP A 245 9.78 -37.25 7.10
CA ASP A 245 11.13 -36.77 6.83
C ASP A 245 11.47 -35.53 7.69
N PHE A 246 10.47 -34.84 8.24
CA PHE A 246 10.62 -33.54 8.92
C PHE A 246 10.57 -33.72 10.43
N HIS A 247 11.68 -33.39 11.09
CA HIS A 247 11.84 -33.48 12.54
C HIS A 247 12.75 -32.36 13.05
N CYS A 248 12.63 -32.04 14.33
CA CYS A 248 13.59 -31.19 15.04
C CYS A 248 14.35 -32.06 16.04
N SER A 249 15.59 -31.67 16.35
CA SER A 249 16.42 -32.30 17.39
C SER A 249 15.99 -31.86 18.78
#